data_AF-A0A928KY51-F1
#
_entry.id   AF-A0A928KY51-F1
#
_cell.length_a   1.000
_cell.length_b   1.000
_cell.length_c   1.000
_cell.angle_alpha   90.00
_cell.angle_beta   90.00
_cell.angle_gamma   90.00
#
_symmetry.space_group_name_H-M   'P 1'
#
loop_
_entity.id
_entity.type
_entity.pdbx_description
1 polymer ?
#
loop_
_entity_poly.entity_id
_entity_poly.type
_entity_poly.pdbx_seq_one_letter_code
_entity_poly.pdbx_strand_id
1 'polypeptide(L)' 'MNSNDKKIRLLKSTDVGYINKNNQKNLGKADKPGTDNNQYFYDMECLDCGNRYYANGTDIWDRKCPNCQGGRP' A
#
# COMPACT_ATOMS: atom_id res chain seq x y z
N MET A 1 -0.41 -12.24 22.47
CA MET A 1 -0.36 -11.32 21.32
C MET A 1 0.50 -10.13 21.70
N ASN A 2 1.55 -9.83 20.92
CA ASN A 2 2.47 -8.72 21.20
C ASN A 2 1.77 -7.37 20.93
N SER A 3 2.14 -6.32 21.68
CA SER A 3 1.72 -4.93 21.43
C SER A 3 1.98 -4.47 19.99
N ASN A 4 3.04 -4.98 19.34
CA ASN A 4 3.32 -4.72 17.92
C ASN A 4 2.28 -5.35 16.98
N ASP A 5 1.80 -6.56 17.29
CA ASP A 5 0.79 -7.24 16.46
C ASP A 5 -0.56 -6.51 16.53
N LYS A 6 -0.90 -5.93 17.70
CA LYS A 6 -2.07 -5.06 17.85
C LYS A 6 -1.94 -3.78 17.02
N LYS A 7 -0.74 -3.19 16.98
CA LYS A 7 -0.49 -1.94 16.24
C LYS A 7 -0.65 -2.15 14.72
N ILE A 8 -0.18 -3.28 14.18
CA ILE A 8 -0.33 -3.60 12.74
C ILE A 8 -1.81 -3.76 12.35
N ARG A 9 -2.64 -4.35 13.22
CA ARG A 9 -4.08 -4.55 12.94
C ARG A 9 -4.92 -3.25 12.98
N LEU A 10 -4.38 -2.16 13.52
CA LEU A 10 -5.10 -0.88 13.65
C LEU A 10 -4.78 0.11 12.52
N LEU A 11 -3.81 -0.19 11.64
CA LEU A 11 -3.43 0.70 10.57
C LEU A 11 -4.51 0.77 9.49
N LYS A 12 -4.85 1.99 9.08
CA LYS A 12 -5.63 2.23 7.87
C LYS A 12 -4.74 2.02 6.65
N SER A 13 -5.36 1.78 5.49
CA SER A 13 -4.63 1.51 4.25
C SER A 13 -3.66 2.64 3.87
N THR A 14 -4.01 3.89 4.19
CA THR A 14 -3.19 5.07 3.92
C THR A 14 -2.12 5.35 4.98
N ASP A 15 -2.09 4.61 6.08
CA ASP A 15 -1.09 4.82 7.12
C ASP A 15 0.25 4.18 6.72
N VAL A 16 1.35 4.88 7.01
CA VAL A 16 2.70 4.38 6.74
C VAL A 16 2.92 3.05 7.49
N GLY A 17 3.41 2.04 6.76
CA GLY A 17 3.67 0.72 7.29
C GLY A 17 2.49 -0.24 7.23
N TYR A 18 1.31 0.19 6.74
CA TYR A 18 0.23 -0.74 6.42
C TYR A 18 0.69 -1.75 5.37
N ILE A 19 0.43 -3.03 5.61
CA ILE A 19 0.69 -4.12 4.66
C ILE A 19 -0.65 -4.75 4.31
N ASN A 20 -0.98 -4.77 3.02
CA ASN A 20 -2.23 -5.34 2.56
C ASN A 20 -2.16 -6.88 2.44
N LYS A 21 -3.27 -7.50 2.04
CA LYS A 21 -3.37 -8.97 1.93
C LYS A 21 -2.51 -9.60 0.84
N ASN A 22 -1.96 -8.83 -0.11
CA ASN A 22 -1.06 -9.37 -1.13
C ASN A 22 0.42 -9.00 -0.89
N ASN A 23 0.81 -8.60 0.33
CA ASN A 23 2.19 -8.24 0.71
C ASN A 23 2.71 -6.94 0.07
N GLN A 24 1.86 -5.92 -0.05
CA GLN A 24 2.28 -4.57 -0.43
C GLN A 24 2.31 -3.67 0.79
N LYS A 25 3.48 -3.10 1.06
CA LYS A 25 3.66 -2.14 2.13
C LYS A 25 3.46 -0.72 1.61
N ASN A 26 2.64 0.05 2.32
CA ASN A 26 2.54 1.49 2.14
C ASN A 26 3.75 2.19 2.80
N LEU A 27 4.51 2.94 2.02
CA LEU A 27 5.67 3.73 2.46
C LEU A 27 5.31 5.19 2.77
N GLY A 28 4.11 5.63 2.37
CA GLY A 28 3.59 6.97 2.65
C GLY A 28 2.98 7.66 1.44
N LYS A 29 2.31 8.77 1.72
CA LYS A 29 1.73 9.65 0.72
C LYS A 29 2.87 10.32 -0.06
N ALA A 30 2.81 10.26 -1.39
CA ALA A 30 3.71 10.99 -2.26
C ALA A 30 3.21 12.42 -2.48
N ASP A 31 4.10 13.32 -2.90
CA ASP A 31 3.78 14.70 -3.26
C ASP A 31 3.16 14.83 -4.66
N LYS A 32 2.40 13.81 -5.08
CA LYS A 32 1.78 13.72 -6.40
C LYS A 32 0.27 13.44 -6.30
N PRO A 33 -0.59 14.22 -6.99
CA PRO A 33 -2.01 13.92 -7.06
C PRO A 33 -2.22 12.56 -7.74
N GLY A 34 -3.17 11.80 -7.20
CA GLY A 34 -3.64 10.54 -7.74
C GLY A 34 -4.52 10.75 -8.97
N THR A 35 -4.95 9.65 -9.57
CA THR A 35 -5.90 9.69 -10.70
C THR A 35 -7.35 9.66 -10.25
N ASP A 36 -7.61 9.28 -9.00
CA ASP A 36 -8.94 9.25 -8.41
C ASP A 36 -9.32 10.64 -7.85
N ASN A 37 -10.64 10.90 -7.75
CA ASN A 37 -11.15 12.21 -7.35
C ASN A 37 -10.62 12.63 -5.97
N ASN A 38 -9.88 13.75 -5.94
CA ASN A 38 -9.24 14.30 -4.74
C ASN A 38 -8.31 13.33 -4.00
N GLN A 39 -7.74 12.34 -4.68
CA GLN A 39 -6.78 11.40 -4.09
C GLN A 39 -5.33 11.81 -4.36
N TYR A 40 -4.41 11.22 -3.59
CA TYR A 40 -2.97 11.30 -3.82
C TYR A 40 -2.43 9.90 -4.10
N PHE A 41 -1.30 9.85 -4.78
CA PHE A 41 -0.52 8.63 -4.87
C PHE A 41 0.19 8.33 -3.55
N TYR A 42 0.35 7.05 -3.28
CA TYR A 42 1.16 6.52 -2.20
C TYR A 42 2.26 5.65 -2.78
N ASP A 43 3.46 5.74 -2.19
CA ASP A 43 4.58 4.87 -2.51
C ASP A 43 4.33 3.49 -1.93
N MET A 44 4.31 2.48 -2.79
CA MET A 44 4.10 1.09 -2.42
C MET A 44 5.37 0.29 -2.70
N GLU A 45 5.66 -0.68 -1.83
CA GLU A 45 6.73 -1.65 -2.01
C GLU A 45 6.16 -3.07 -1.89
N CYS A 46 6.40 -3.88 -2.92
CA CYS A 46 6.08 -5.30 -2.84
C CYS A 46 7.13 -6.01 -1.99
N LEU A 47 6.70 -6.65 -0.91
CA LEU A 47 7.60 -7.37 -0.01
C LEU A 47 8.03 -8.74 -0.56
N ASP A 48 7.41 -9.23 -1.64
CA ASP A 48 7.80 -10.49 -2.29
C ASP A 48 8.94 -10.29 -3.30
N CYS A 49 8.93 -9.21 -4.10
CA CYS A 49 9.93 -8.98 -5.16
C CYS A 49 10.69 -7.65 -5.07
N GLY A 50 10.38 -6.79 -4.09
CA GLY A 50 11.02 -5.49 -3.90
C GLY A 50 10.59 -4.39 -4.87
N ASN A 51 9.69 -4.65 -5.82
CA ASN A 51 9.28 -3.64 -6.79
C ASN A 51 8.55 -2.47 -6.12
N ARG A 52 8.96 -1.24 -6.45
CA ARG A 52 8.35 0.01 -5.99
C ARG A 52 7.48 0.64 -7.07
N TYR A 53 6.32 1.17 -6.67
CA TYR A 53 5.34 1.74 -7.58
C TYR A 53 4.31 2.59 -6.83
N TYR A 54 3.48 3.33 -7.58
CA TYR A 54 2.42 4.16 -7.01
C TYR A 54 1.04 3.50 -7.03
N ALA A 55 0.24 3.78 -6.00
CA ALA A 55 -1.19 3.43 -5.96
C ALA A 55 -2.04 4.59 -5.42
N ASN A 56 -3.30 4.71 -5.85
CA ASN A 56 -4.23 5.65 -5.23
C ASN A 56 -4.56 5.17 -3.81
N GLY A 57 -4.80 6.10 -2.88
CA GLY A 57 -5.16 5.76 -1.49
C GLY A 57 -6.38 4.84 -1.36
N THR A 58 -7.32 4.98 -2.29
CA THR A 58 -8.54 4.16 -2.49
C THR A 58 -8.25 2.70 -2.85
N ASP A 59 -7.09 2.41 -3.46
CA ASP A 59 -6.73 1.10 -3.98
C ASP A 59 -5.83 0.29 -3.03
N ILE A 60 -5.16 0.93 -2.07
CA ILE A 60 -4.04 0.32 -1.32
C ILE A 60 -4.42 -1.01 -0.64
N TRP A 61 -5.65 -1.14 -0.16
CA TRP A 61 -6.12 -2.29 0.62
C TRP A 61 -6.22 -3.60 -0.19
N ASP A 62 -6.35 -3.55 -1.51
CA ASP A 62 -6.38 -4.72 -2.40
C ASP A 62 -5.23 -4.75 -3.42
N ARG A 63 -4.41 -3.69 -3.48
CA ARG A 63 -3.39 -3.53 -4.52
C ARG A 63 -2.50 -4.75 -4.68
N LYS A 64 -2.39 -5.29 -5.89
CA LYS A 64 -1.38 -6.32 -6.24
C LYS A 64 -0.12 -5.71 -6.83
N CYS A 65 1.00 -6.41 -6.67
CA CYS A 65 2.25 -6.04 -7.32
C CYS A 65 2.13 -6.13 -8.85
N PRO A 66 2.45 -5.07 -9.60
CA PRO A 66 2.43 -5.10 -11.07
C PRO A 66 3.52 -5.99 -11.66
N ASN A 67 4.61 -6.25 -10.92
CA ASN A 67 5.76 -7.01 -11.42
C ASN A 67 5.57 -8.53 -11.27
N CYS A 68 5.19 -9.02 -10.08
CA CYS A 68 5.18 -10.46 -9.80
C CYS A 68 3.79 -11.06 -9.51
N GLN A 69 2.74 -10.24 -9.43
CA GLN A 69 1.37 -10.71 -9.07
C GLN A 69 0.33 -10.39 -10.14
N GLY A 70 0.76 -9.96 -11.33
CA GLY A 70 -0.14 -9.64 -12.47
C GLY A 70 -1.07 -8.46 -12.19
N GLY A 71 -0.55 -7.42 -11.52
CA GLY A 71 -1.31 -6.48 -10.69
C GLY A 71 -2.45 -5.62 -11.27
N ARG A 72 -2.93 -4.74 -10.38
CA ARG A 72 -4.34 -4.43 -10.08
C ARG A 72 -5.05 -5.65 -9.48
N PRO A 73 -5.65 -5.54 -8.30
CA PRO A 73 -6.73 -4.60 -8.02
C PRO A 73 -6.20 -3.44 -7.20
#